data_AF-A0A0D3V8S2-F1
#
_entry.id   AF-A0A0D3V8S2-F1
#
_cell.length_a   1.000
_cell.length_b   1.000
_cell.length_c   1.000
_cell.angle_alpha   90.00
_cell.angle_beta   90.00
_cell.angle_gamma   90.00
#
_symmetry.space_group_name_H-M   'P 1'
#
loop_
_entity.id
_entity.type
_entity.pdbx_description
1 polymer ?
#
loop_
_entity_poly.entity_id
_entity_poly.type
_entity_poly.pdbx_seq_one_letter_code
_entity_poly.pdbx_strand_id
1 'polypeptide(L)' 'MKNRNVTGIVLAVIYCIVLFEILIDAPPGEAPNNPLWAYAMIPLGAVVITSLFDYVIKFDFFKKKK' A
#
# COMPACT_ATOMS: atom_id res chain seq x y z
N MET A 1 8.82 -4.13 -20.69
CA MET A 1 8.36 -4.16 -19.28
C MET A 1 8.80 -2.87 -18.61
N LYS A 2 7.86 -2.06 -18.08
CA LYS A 2 8.19 -0.80 -17.39
C LYS A 2 9.02 -1.13 -16.14
N ASN A 3 10.19 -0.50 -16.00
CA ASN A 3 11.04 -0.68 -14.83
C ASN A 3 10.34 -0.03 -13.64
N ARG A 4 9.61 -0.83 -12.85
CA ARG A 4 8.93 -0.35 -11.64
C ARG A 4 9.86 -0.43 -10.45
N ASN A 5 9.68 0.49 -9.53
CA ASN A 5 10.44 0.54 -8.29
C ASN A 5 9.98 -0.59 -7.35
N VAL A 6 10.85 -1.56 -7.12
CA VAL A 6 10.53 -2.75 -6.31
C VAL A 6 10.30 -2.37 -4.86
N THR A 7 11.08 -1.42 -4.31
CA THR A 7 10.84 -0.88 -2.96
C THR A 7 9.45 -0.27 -2.82
N GLY A 8 9.03 0.52 -3.81
CA GLY A 8 7.69 1.11 -3.83
C GLY A 8 6.57 0.07 -3.85
N ILE A 9 6.75 -1.01 -4.62
CA ILE A 9 5.79 -2.12 -4.65
C ILE A 9 5.72 -2.82 -3.30
N VAL A 10 6.88 -3.17 -2.70
CA VAL A 10 6.92 -3.84 -1.40
C VAL A 10 6.24 -3.01 -0.32
N LEU A 11 6.50 -1.70 -0.28
CA LEU A 11 5.84 -0.80 0.67
C LEU A 11 4.33 -0.67 0.42
N ALA A 12 3.89 -0.63 -0.84
CA ALA A 12 2.47 -0.61 -1.16
C ALA A 12 1.76 -1.90 -0.70
N VAL A 13 2.41 -3.06 -0.81
CA VAL A 13 1.87 -4.33 -0.29
C VAL A 13 1.77 -4.29 1.23
N ILE A 14 2.82 -3.85 1.94
CA ILE A 14 2.80 -3.71 3.40
C ILE A 14 1.67 -2.76 3.83
N TYR A 15 1.53 -1.62 3.15
CA TYR A 15 0.46 -0.67 3.39
C TYR A 15 -0.93 -1.31 3.26
N CYS A 16 -1.17 -2.07 2.19
CA CYS A 16 -2.46 -2.74 1.98
C CYS A 16 -2.79 -3.72 3.11
N ILE A 17 -1.81 -4.51 3.55
CA ILE A 17 -2.00 -5.50 4.63
C ILE A 17 -2.32 -4.78 5.94
N VAL A 18 -1.50 -3.80 6.33
CA VAL A 18 -1.69 -3.08 7.60
C VAL A 18 -3.03 -2.34 7.62
N LEU A 19 -3.39 -1.66 6.53
CA LEU A 19 -4.67 -0.95 6.46
C LEU A 19 -5.85 -1.93 6.47
N PHE A 20 -5.73 -3.09 5.83
CA PHE A 20 -6.77 -4.11 5.89
C PHE A 20 -6.99 -4.60 7.33
N GLU A 21 -5.92 -4.94 8.05
CA GLU A 21 -5.99 -5.35 9.47
C GLU A 21 -6.70 -4.27 10.32
N ILE A 22 -6.36 -3.00 10.12
CA ILE A 22 -7.03 -1.88 10.83
C ILE A 22 -8.52 -1.79 10.47
N LEU A 23 -8.87 -2.02 9.21
CA LEU A 23 -10.26 -1.93 8.75
C LEU A 23 -11.14 -3.09 9.18
N ILE A 24 -10.54 -4.24 9.51
CA ILE A 24 -11.26 -5.43 10.00
C ILE A 24 -11.19 -5.58 11.52
N ASP A 25 -10.41 -4.76 12.21
CA ASP A 25 -10.37 -4.74 13.66
C ASP A 25 -11.73 -4.31 14.22
N ALA A 26 -12.35 -5.19 15.00
CA ALA A 26 -13.68 -5.00 15.56
C ALA A 26 -13.79 -5.71 16.92
N PRO A 27 -14.62 -5.21 17.84
CA PRO A 27 -14.89 -5.88 19.10
C PRO A 27 -15.38 -7.32 18.90
N PRO A 28 -15.08 -8.24 19.84
CA PRO A 28 -15.56 -9.62 19.76
C PRO A 28 -17.09 -9.69 19.65
N GLY A 29 -17.57 -10.33 18.58
CA GLY A 29 -19.01 -10.48 18.33
C GLY A 29 -19.63 -9.39 17.45
N GLU A 30 -18.86 -8.37 17.05
CA GLU A 30 -19.28 -7.35 16.09
C GLU A 30 -18.58 -7.54 14.74
N ALA A 31 -19.27 -7.22 13.66
CA ALA A 31 -18.66 -7.14 12.34
C ALA A 31 -17.96 -5.78 12.16
N PRO A 32 -16.88 -5.70 11.36
CA PRO A 32 -16.25 -4.42 11.05
C PRO A 32 -17.27 -3.46 10.43
N ASN A 33 -17.39 -2.26 11.01
CA ASN A 33 -18.37 -1.25 10.61
C ASN A 33 -17.69 0.06 10.17
N ASN A 34 -16.72 -0.06 9.28
CA ASN A 34 -16.08 1.09 8.65
C ASN A 34 -16.90 1.57 7.45
N PRO A 35 -16.95 2.88 7.17
CA PRO A 35 -17.69 3.39 6.03
C PRO A 35 -17.08 2.86 4.72
N LEU A 36 -17.92 2.58 3.72
CA LEU A 36 -17.49 1.92 2.47
C LEU A 36 -16.33 2.64 1.75
N TRP A 37 -16.26 3.96 1.86
CA TRP A 37 -15.16 4.74 1.27
C TRP A 37 -13.80 4.48 1.92
N ALA A 38 -13.76 4.04 3.19
CA ALA A 38 -12.52 3.73 3.88
C ALA A 38 -11.80 2.54 3.21
N TYR A 39 -12.55 1.56 2.70
CA TYR A 39 -11.97 0.45 1.92
C TYR A 39 -11.38 0.91 0.58
N ALA A 40 -11.89 2.00 0.01
CA ALA A 40 -11.31 2.59 -1.20
C ALA A 40 -9.93 3.21 -0.95
N MET A 41 -9.54 3.49 0.31
CA MET A 41 -8.20 3.95 0.64
C MET A 41 -7.12 2.91 0.34
N ILE A 42 -7.44 1.61 0.38
CA ILE A 42 -6.47 0.54 0.09
C ILE A 42 -5.87 0.70 -1.33
N PRO A 43 -6.67 0.69 -2.42
CA PRO A 43 -6.12 0.89 -3.75
C PRO A 43 -5.58 2.31 -3.96
N LEU A 44 -6.19 3.34 -3.37
CA LEU A 44 -5.73 4.73 -3.48
C LEU A 44 -4.33 4.91 -2.91
N GLY A 45 -4.08 4.46 -1.68
CA GLY A 45 -2.77 4.56 -1.05
C GLY A 45 -1.71 3.75 -1.79
N ALA A 46 -2.05 2.55 -2.28
CA ALA A 46 -1.13 1.75 -3.10
C ALA A 46 -0.71 2.49 -4.39
N VAL A 47 -1.64 3.15 -5.08
CA VAL A 47 -1.35 3.98 -6.27
C VAL A 47 -0.47 5.17 -5.91
N VAL A 48 -0.75 5.84 -4.79
CA VAL A 48 0.06 6.98 -4.32
C VAL A 48 1.48 6.55 -4.00
N ILE A 49 1.66 5.47 -3.22
CA ILE A 49 2.98 4.95 -2.82
C ILE A 49 3.77 4.55 -4.06
N THR A 50 3.19 3.72 -4.93
CA THR A 50 3.90 3.26 -6.14
C THR A 50 4.24 4.41 -7.07
N SER A 51 3.36 5.40 -7.22
CA SER A 51 3.63 6.60 -8.03
C SER A 51 4.74 7.46 -7.43
N LEU A 52 4.76 7.68 -6.11
CA LEU A 52 5.84 8.39 -5.43
C LEU A 52 7.20 7.73 -5.66
N PHE A 53 7.26 6.41 -5.54
CA PHE A 53 8.51 5.67 -5.73
C PHE A 53 8.95 5.60 -7.19
N ASP A 54 8.02 5.44 -8.13
CA ASP A 54 8.32 5.40 -9.56
C ASP A 54 8.73 6.77 -10.13
N TYR A 55 8.08 7.87 -9.70
CA TYR A 55 8.24 9.17 -10.33
C TYR A 55 9.11 10.15 -9.53
N VAL A 56 9.00 10.17 -8.19
CA VAL A 56 9.62 11.19 -7.34
C VAL A 56 10.91 10.68 -6.71
N ILE A 57 10.82 9.59 -5.93
CA ILE A 57 11.94 9.13 -5.10
C ILE A 57 13.03 8.52 -5.97
N LYS A 58 12.67 7.66 -6.95
CA LYS A 58 13.59 6.91 -7.83
C LYS A 58 14.64 6.04 -7.11
N PHE A 59 14.67 6.06 -5.78
CA PHE A 59 15.44 5.17 -4.93
C PHE A 59 14.77 3.81 -4.90
N ASP A 60 15.53 2.78 -5.25
CA ASP A 60 15.09 1.40 -5.18
C ASP A 60 16.18 0.62 -4.46
N PHE A 61 15.87 0.19 -3.23
CA PHE A 61 16.76 -0.58 -2.37
C PHE A 61 17.15 -1.92 -3.00
N PHE A 62 16.26 -2.51 -3.80
CA PHE A 62 16.48 -3.80 -4.44
C PHE A 62 17.19 -3.67 -5.79
N LYS A 63 17.26 -2.45 -6.33
CA LYS A 63 18.04 -2.18 -7.53
C LYS A 63 19.52 -2.17 -7.18
N LYS A 64 20.22 -3.25 -7.53
CA LYS A 64 21.69 -3.30 -7.43
C LYS A 64 22.28 -2.07 -8.11
N LYS A 65 23.08 -1.29 -7.37
CA LYS A 65 24.00 -0.33 -7.99
C LYS A 65 24.94 -1.15 -8.86
N LYS A 66 24.86 -0.94 -10.17
CA LYS A 66 25.88 -1.42 -11.11
C LYS A 66 27.10 -0.52 -10.97
#